data_AF-A0A7S7J100-F1
#
_entry.id   AF-A0A7S7J100-F1
#
_cell.length_a   1.000
_cell.length_b   1.000
_cell.length_c   1.000
_cell.angle_alpha   90.00
_cell.angle_beta   90.00
_cell.angle_gamma   90.00
#
_symmetry.space_group_name_H-M   'P 1'
#
loop_
_entity.id
_entity.type
_entity.pdbx_description
1 polymer ?
#
loop_
_entity_poly.entity_id
_entity_poly.type
_entity_poly.pdbx_seq_one_letter_code
_entity_poly.pdbx_strand_id
1 'polypeptide(L)'
;MNSNEPFDHVFDRYDRTALAAVSAFRNGNDSLGLELFDCSMEDLEQLFELNWCSCTSGKDFSRIVSILQELLNRINHQDMIGMTDLMEFVLCPAVKELAQINGNKDCP
;
A
#
# COMPACT_ATOMS: atom_id res chain seq x y z
N MET A 1 -27.12 0.48 4.96
CA MET A 1 -25.88 -0.31 4.93
C MET A 1 -24.83 0.60 4.37
N ASN A 2 -23.85 1.03 5.20
CA ASN A 2 -22.76 1.88 4.74
C ASN A 2 -21.89 1.05 3.80
N SER A 3 -21.78 1.47 2.54
CA SER A 3 -21.14 0.71 1.45
C SER A 3 -19.62 0.58 1.56
N ASN A 4 -18.99 1.17 2.58
CA ASN A 4 -17.52 1.27 2.71
C ASN A 4 -16.89 0.36 3.79
N GLU A 5 -17.69 -0.37 4.59
CA GLU A 5 -17.16 -1.24 5.68
C GLU A 5 -16.06 -2.24 5.24
N PRO A 6 -16.14 -2.88 4.05
CA PRO A 6 -15.08 -3.78 3.59
C PRO A 6 -13.77 -3.05 3.26
N PHE A 7 -13.87 -1.84 2.69
CA PHE A 7 -12.72 -1.04 2.29
C PHE A 7 -11.95 -0.53 3.51
N ASP A 8 -12.65 0.08 4.46
CA ASP A 8 -12.03 0.68 5.65
C ASP A 8 -11.29 -0.38 6.45
N HIS A 9 -11.87 -1.58 6.59
CA HIS A 9 -11.24 -2.69 7.27
C HIS A 9 -9.96 -3.18 6.57
N VAL A 10 -9.98 -3.32 5.24
CA VAL A 10 -8.80 -3.75 4.47
C VAL A 10 -7.72 -2.66 4.50
N PHE A 11 -8.10 -1.39 4.40
CA PHE A 11 -7.16 -0.27 4.49
C PHE A 11 -6.50 -0.17 5.87
N ASP A 12 -7.25 -0.34 6.95
CA ASP A 12 -6.70 -0.36 8.30
C ASP A 12 -5.74 -1.55 8.52
N ARG A 13 -5.98 -2.68 7.85
CA ARG A 13 -5.07 -3.83 7.87
C ARG A 13 -3.79 -3.50 7.08
N TYR A 14 -3.93 -2.98 5.86
CA TYR A 14 -2.84 -2.49 5.02
C TYR A 14 -1.92 -1.52 5.78
N ASP A 15 -2.48 -0.47 6.39
CA ASP A 15 -1.68 0.57 7.04
C ASP A 15 -0.86 -0.01 8.20
N ARG A 16 -1.48 -0.88 9.00
CA ARG A 16 -0.79 -1.52 10.12
C ARG A 16 0.29 -2.48 9.66
N THR A 17 0.02 -3.33 8.67
CA THR A 17 0.98 -4.32 8.18
C THR A 17 2.15 -3.65 7.45
N ALA A 18 1.88 -2.63 6.62
CA ALA A 18 2.91 -1.88 5.91
C ALA A 18 3.83 -1.10 6.87
N LEU A 19 3.28 -0.42 7.88
CA LEU A 19 4.10 0.28 8.90
C LEU A 19 4.89 -0.70 9.76
N ALA A 20 4.31 -1.84 10.10
CA ALA A 20 5.00 -2.89 10.85
C ALA A 20 6.14 -3.51 10.03
N ALA A 21 5.95 -3.72 8.73
CA ALA A 21 7.00 -4.17 7.81
C ALA A 21 8.18 -3.19 7.76
N VAL A 22 7.91 -1.89 7.57
CA VAL A 22 8.93 -0.83 7.60
C VAL A 22 9.69 -0.87 8.93
N SER A 23 8.99 -0.92 10.05
CA SER A 23 9.61 -1.00 11.38
C SER A 23 10.49 -2.24 11.54
N ALA A 24 10.04 -3.41 11.05
CA ALA A 24 10.82 -4.64 11.09
C ALA A 24 12.10 -4.54 10.26
N PHE A 25 12.03 -4.02 9.03
CA PHE A 25 13.22 -3.80 8.18
C PHE A 25 14.21 -2.81 8.80
N ARG A 26 13.72 -1.69 9.35
CA ARG A 26 14.57 -0.70 10.04
C ARG A 26 15.31 -1.28 11.25
N ASN A 27 14.72 -2.27 11.91
CA ASN A 27 15.32 -2.98 13.03
C ASN A 27 16.16 -4.20 12.62
N GLY A 28 16.32 -4.45 11.31
CA GLY A 28 17.07 -5.60 10.78
C GLY A 28 16.37 -6.95 10.97
N ASN A 29 15.06 -6.96 11.23
CA ASN A 29 14.26 -8.18 11.31
C ASN A 29 13.63 -8.49 9.94
N ASP A 30 14.47 -8.83 8.98
CA ASP A 30 14.07 -8.95 7.57
C ASP A 30 13.04 -10.08 7.34
N SER A 31 13.15 -11.18 8.09
CA SER A 31 12.20 -12.29 7.97
C SER A 31 10.78 -11.87 8.36
N LEU A 32 10.62 -11.17 9.48
CA LEU A 32 9.33 -10.63 9.89
C LEU A 32 8.89 -9.49 8.97
N GLY A 33 9.83 -8.66 8.52
CA GLY A 33 9.56 -7.59 7.57
C GLY A 33 8.96 -8.11 6.27
N LEU A 34 9.50 -9.19 5.72
CA LEU A 34 8.98 -9.83 4.51
C LEU A 34 7.60 -10.44 4.72
N GLU A 35 7.36 -11.14 5.85
CA GLU A 35 6.04 -11.68 6.19
C GLU A 35 4.98 -10.56 6.25
N LEU A 36 5.28 -9.47 6.95
CA LEU A 36 4.39 -8.32 7.07
C LEU A 36 4.22 -7.56 5.74
N PHE A 37 5.29 -7.50 4.94
CA PHE A 37 5.28 -6.92 3.61
C PHE A 37 4.32 -7.67 2.69
N ASP A 38 4.40 -9.00 2.64
CA ASP A 38 3.52 -9.84 1.84
C ASP A 38 2.05 -9.63 2.25
N CYS A 39 1.75 -9.62 3.56
CA CYS A 39 0.41 -9.29 4.05
C CYS A 39 -0.06 -7.90 3.57
N SER A 40 0.82 -6.89 3.60
CA SER A 40 0.47 -5.55 3.11
C SER A 40 0.21 -5.52 1.61
N MET A 41 0.88 -6.36 0.82
CA MET A 41 0.65 -6.43 -0.62
C MET A 41 -0.65 -7.15 -0.97
N GLU A 42 -1.00 -8.21 -0.23
CA GLU A 42 -2.31 -8.86 -0.33
C GLU A 42 -3.45 -7.88 -0.01
N ASP A 43 -3.26 -7.04 1.01
CA ASP A 43 -4.24 -6.01 1.35
C ASP A 43 -4.34 -4.94 0.25
N LEU A 44 -3.21 -4.52 -0.31
CA LEU A 44 -3.20 -3.54 -1.40
C LEU A 44 -3.88 -4.07 -2.67
N GLU A 45 -3.70 -5.36 -2.98
CA GLU A 45 -4.42 -6.03 -4.07
C GLU A 45 -5.93 -6.03 -3.81
N GLN A 46 -6.36 -6.43 -2.60
CA GLN A 46 -7.77 -6.39 -2.20
C GLN A 46 -8.36 -4.98 -2.30
N LEU A 47 -7.60 -3.93 -1.92
CA LEU A 47 -8.05 -2.56 -2.09
C LEU A 47 -8.33 -2.23 -3.56
N PHE A 48 -7.47 -2.67 -4.49
CA PHE A 48 -7.72 -2.48 -5.92
C PHE A 48 -8.95 -3.23 -6.43
N GLU A 49 -9.20 -4.44 -5.93
CA GLU A 49 -10.40 -5.23 -6.26
C GLU A 49 -11.68 -4.62 -5.72
N LEU A 50 -11.64 -3.99 -4.53
CA LEU A 50 -12.76 -3.30 -3.89
C LEU A 50 -13.10 -1.94 -4.56
N ASN A 51 -12.92 -1.84 -5.88
CA ASN A 51 -13.27 -0.69 -6.71
C ASN A 51 -12.46 0.60 -6.47
N TRP A 52 -11.27 0.53 -5.85
CA TRP A 52 -10.37 1.68 -5.76
C TRP A 52 -10.09 2.30 -7.14
N CYS A 53 -9.94 1.47 -8.18
CA CYS A 53 -9.73 1.91 -9.57
C CYS A 53 -10.91 2.70 -10.17
N SER A 54 -12.13 2.49 -9.68
CA SER A 54 -13.36 3.10 -10.21
C SER A 54 -13.54 4.53 -9.71
N CYS A 55 -13.05 4.83 -8.50
CA CYS A 55 -13.16 6.14 -7.85
C CYS A 55 -11.86 6.99 -7.96
N THR A 56 -10.76 6.37 -8.40
CA THR A 56 -9.43 6.99 -8.50
C THR A 56 -9.20 7.58 -9.90
N SER A 57 -8.56 8.76 -9.97
CA SER A 57 -8.22 9.32 -11.28
C SER A 57 -7.17 8.44 -11.97
N GLY A 58 -7.21 8.34 -13.30
CA GLY A 58 -6.21 7.56 -14.05
C GLY A 58 -4.76 8.01 -13.78
N LYS A 59 -4.57 9.26 -13.37
CA LYS A 59 -3.26 9.81 -12.97
C LYS A 59 -2.78 9.22 -11.63
N ASP A 60 -3.66 9.13 -10.64
CA ASP A 60 -3.26 8.66 -9.31
C ASP A 60 -3.05 7.14 -9.32
N PHE A 61 -3.85 6.40 -10.09
CA PHE A 61 -3.61 4.97 -10.31
C PHE A 61 -2.27 4.74 -11.02
N SER A 62 -1.98 5.50 -12.08
CA SER A 62 -0.68 5.43 -12.76
C SER A 62 0.49 5.74 -11.83
N ARG A 63 0.33 6.65 -10.85
CA ARG A 63 1.35 6.94 -9.85
C ARG A 63 1.65 5.71 -8.99
N ILE A 64 0.62 5.01 -8.50
CA ILE A 64 0.84 3.79 -7.70
C ILE A 64 1.51 2.69 -8.53
N VAL A 65 1.07 2.47 -9.78
CA VAL A 65 1.71 1.49 -10.65
C VAL A 65 3.21 1.78 -10.82
N SER A 66 3.60 3.03 -11.03
CA SER A 66 5.02 3.40 -11.13
C SER A 66 5.80 3.15 -9.83
N ILE A 67 5.19 3.39 -8.66
CA ILE A 67 5.80 3.09 -7.36
C ILE A 67 6.00 1.58 -7.20
N LEU A 68 5.00 0.76 -7.56
CA LEU A 68 5.09 -0.70 -7.48
C LEU A 68 6.13 -1.29 -8.44
N GLN A 69 6.29 -0.69 -9.63
CA GLN A 69 7.36 -1.07 -10.56
C GLN A 69 8.74 -0.78 -9.98
N GLU A 70 8.92 0.39 -9.36
CA GLU A 70 10.17 0.73 -8.69
C GLU A 70 10.43 -0.20 -7.49
N LEU A 71 9.39 -0.56 -6.74
CA LEU A 71 9.49 -1.50 -5.63
C LEU A 71 9.95 -2.88 -6.08
N LEU A 72 9.34 -3.40 -7.16
CA LEU A 72 9.76 -4.66 -7.78
C LEU A 72 11.22 -4.59 -8.24
N ASN A 73 11.65 -3.46 -8.80
CA ASN A 73 13.03 -3.24 -9.17
C ASN A 73 13.97 -3.34 -7.96
N ARG A 74 13.61 -2.76 -6.81
CA ARG A 74 14.40 -2.87 -5.56
C ARG A 74 14.47 -4.30 -5.04
N ILE A 75 13.35 -5.02 -5.03
CA ILE A 75 13.26 -6.43 -4.64
C ILE A 75 14.18 -7.29 -5.51
N ASN A 76 14.12 -7.13 -6.83
CA ASN A 76 14.95 -7.89 -7.77
C ASN A 76 16.46 -7.65 -7.58
N HIS A 77 16.84 -6.49 -7.07
CA HIS A 77 18.23 -6.14 -6.75
C HIS A 77 18.61 -6.43 -5.28
N GLN A 78 17.70 -6.99 -4.49
CA GLN A 78 17.89 -7.23 -3.04
C GLN A 78 18.24 -5.95 -2.28
N ASP A 79 17.78 -4.80 -2.77
CA ASP A 79 18.01 -3.49 -2.16
C ASP A 79 17.00 -3.24 -1.04
N MET A 80 17.23 -3.91 0.12
CA MET A 80 16.33 -3.84 1.27
C MET A 80 16.20 -2.42 1.85
N ILE A 81 17.27 -1.63 1.79
CA ILE A 81 17.25 -0.23 2.23
C ILE A 81 16.36 0.58 1.28
N GLY A 82 16.59 0.48 -0.03
CA GLY A 82 15.79 1.17 -1.03
C GLY A 82 14.33 0.73 -1.03
N MET A 83 14.06 -0.55 -0.77
CA MET A 83 12.70 -1.07 -0.58
C MET A 83 12.03 -0.43 0.63
N THR A 84 12.71 -0.40 1.77
CA THR A 84 12.20 0.20 3.02
C THR A 84 11.95 1.68 2.87
N ASP A 85 12.90 2.42 2.27
CA ASP A 85 12.79 3.86 2.02
C ASP A 85 11.62 4.16 1.07
N LEU A 86 11.47 3.38 -0.01
CA LEU A 86 10.37 3.55 -0.96
C LEU A 86 9.02 3.26 -0.30
N MET A 87 8.93 2.24 0.55
CA MET A 87 7.71 1.97 1.32
C MET A 87 7.36 3.12 2.25
N GLU A 88 8.31 3.51 3.10
CA GLU A 88 8.10 4.50 4.17
C GLU A 88 7.76 5.89 3.63
N PHE A 89 8.53 6.35 2.64
CA PHE A 89 8.45 7.74 2.18
C PHE A 89 7.62 7.94 0.92
N VAL A 90 7.27 6.88 0.19
CA VAL A 90 6.58 7.00 -1.10
C VAL A 90 5.29 6.19 -1.16
N LEU A 91 5.35 4.87 -0.96
CA LEU A 91 4.18 4.01 -1.14
C LEU A 91 3.13 4.24 -0.05
N CYS A 92 3.49 4.10 1.23
CA CYS A 92 2.53 4.24 2.33
C CYS A 92 1.83 5.61 2.32
N PRO A 93 2.55 6.74 2.15
CA PRO A 93 1.90 8.04 1.98
C PRO A 93 0.96 8.11 0.77
N ALA A 94 1.37 7.58 -0.39
CA ALA A 94 0.55 7.63 -1.60
C ALA A 94 -0.76 6.84 -1.47
N VAL A 95 -0.72 5.67 -0.82
CA VAL A 95 -1.94 4.87 -0.58
C VAL A 95 -2.85 5.57 0.44
N LYS A 96 -2.30 6.22 1.48
CA LYS A 96 -3.08 7.04 2.42
C LYS A 96 -3.76 8.23 1.75
N GLU A 97 -3.03 8.98 0.92
CA GLU A 97 -3.58 10.12 0.16
C GLU A 97 -4.78 9.67 -0.69
N LEU A 98 -4.65 8.51 -1.34
CA LEU A 98 -5.68 7.95 -2.18
C LEU A 98 -6.91 7.45 -1.38
N ALA A 99 -6.71 6.83 -0.21
CA ALA A 99 -7.80 6.45 0.68
C ALA A 99 -8.65 7.67 1.09
N GLN A 100 -8.00 8.80 1.40
CA GLN A 100 -8.67 10.05 1.78
C GLN A 100 -9.49 10.63 0.62
N ILE A 101 -9.01 10.50 -0.62
CA ILE A 101 -9.75 10.93 -1.82
C ILE A 101 -11.01 10.07 -2.00
N ASN A 102 -10.93 8.76 -1.76
CA ASN A 102 -12.05 7.85 -1.89
C ASN A 102 -13.08 8.01 -0.74
N GLY A 103 -12.64 8.24 0.50
CA GLY A 103 -13.52 8.50 1.63
C GLY A 103 -14.31 9.82 1.55
N ASN A 104 -13.85 10.78 0.74
CA ASN A 104 -14.52 12.07 0.51
C ASN A 104 -15.45 12.08 -0.72
N LYS A 105 -15.52 10.99 -1.48
CA LYS A 105 -16.39 10.89 -2.66
C LYS A 105 -17.54 9.96 -2.32
N ASP A 106 -18.76 10.51 -2.30
CA ASP A 106 -19.96 9.73 -2.59
C ASP A 106 -19.82 9.23 -4.04
N CYS A 107 -19.17 8.08 -4.21
CA CYS A 107 -19.13 7.41 -5.51
C CYS A 107 -20.58 6.97 -5.85
N PRO A 108 -21.07 7.28 -7.07
CA PRO A 108 -22.41 6.91 -7.50
C PRO A 108 -22.63 5.39 -7.58
#